data_AF-A0A5K3FYG2-F1
#
_entry.id   AF-A0A5K3FYG2-F1
#
_cell.length_a   1.000
_cell.length_b   1.000
_cell.length_c   1.000
_cell.angle_alpha   90.00
_cell.angle_beta   90.00
_cell.angle_gamma   90.00
#
_symmetry.space_group_name_H-M   'P 1'
#
loop_
_entity.id
_entity.type
_entity.pdbx_description
1 polymer ?
#
loop_
_entity_poly.entity_id
_entity_poly.type
_entity_poly.pdbx_seq_one_letter_code
_entity_poly.pdbx_strand_id
1 'polypeptide(L)'
;MGPGWLINGYEVFGWSISGNETSIGVVKDELLFRFDVGAAPLWWKCAEHVFISHGHIDHIGAICQHMRKRELNDLPPAVYYLLPQLVEPVKELCRIFSQLHGRDLE
;
A
#
# COMPACT_ATOMS: atom_id res chain seq x y z
N MET A 1 -17.05 -3.93 -2.42
CA MET A 1 -16.70 -2.68 -3.12
C MET A 1 -17.94 -2.17 -3.83
N GLY A 2 -18.10 -0.85 -3.95
CA GLY A 2 -18.95 -0.30 -5.02
C GLY A 2 -18.33 -0.67 -6.39
N PRO A 3 -19.07 -0.50 -7.49
CA PRO A 3 -18.50 -0.76 -8.82
C PRO A 3 -17.26 0.12 -9.03
N GLY A 4 -16.19 -0.45 -9.57
CA GLY A 4 -15.06 0.32 -10.08
C GLY A 4 -15.51 1.22 -11.23
N TRP A 5 -14.79 2.32 -11.46
CA TRP A 5 -15.10 3.27 -12.52
C TRP A 5 -14.23 2.99 -13.74
N LEU A 6 -14.83 2.70 -14.89
CA LEU A 6 -14.09 2.54 -16.14
C LEU A 6 -13.81 3.91 -16.77
N ILE A 7 -12.55 4.31 -16.83
CA ILE A 7 -12.10 5.61 -17.36
C ILE A 7 -11.03 5.32 -18.42
N ASN A 8 -11.31 5.61 -19.69
CA ASN A 8 -10.36 5.40 -20.81
C ASN A 8 -9.72 4.00 -20.84
N GLY A 9 -10.47 2.97 -20.46
CA GLY A 9 -9.97 1.58 -20.40
C GLY A 9 -9.13 1.25 -19.17
N TYR A 10 -9.16 2.08 -18.13
CA TYR A 10 -8.62 1.81 -16.79
C TYR A 10 -9.79 1.59 -15.83
N GLU A 11 -9.73 0.55 -15.01
CA GLU A 11 -10.71 0.34 -13.94
C GLU A 11 -10.17 0.97 -12.65
N VAL A 12 -10.86 1.99 -12.15
CA VAL A 12 -10.42 2.80 -11.02
C VAL A 12 -11.30 2.53 -9.80
N PHE A 13 -10.67 2.18 -8.68
CA PHE A 13 -11.30 1.95 -7.39
C PHE A 13 -10.81 2.98 -6.39
N GLY A 14 -11.70 3.84 -5.91
CA GLY A 14 -11.37 4.85 -4.92
C GLY A 14 -11.91 4.50 -3.54
N TRP A 15 -11.06 4.61 -2.52
CA TRP A 15 -11.45 4.74 -1.13
C TRP A 15 -10.75 5.97 -0.56
N SER A 16 -11.49 7.04 -0.33
CA SER A 16 -10.94 8.25 0.28
C SER A 16 -11.97 8.85 1.22
N ILE A 17 -11.62 8.88 2.50
CA ILE A 17 -12.43 9.41 3.59
C ILE A 17 -11.55 10.44 4.30
N SER A 18 -11.98 11.71 4.23
CA SER A 18 -11.21 12.88 4.69
C SER A 18 -10.58 12.67 6.08
N GLY A 19 -9.25 12.68 6.13
CA GLY A 19 -8.46 12.55 7.36
C GLY A 19 -8.47 11.18 8.02
N ASN A 20 -9.12 10.18 7.41
CA ASN A 20 -9.15 8.82 7.90
C ASN A 20 -8.26 7.92 7.04
N GLU A 21 -8.58 7.79 5.76
CA GLU A 21 -7.90 6.84 4.86
C GLU A 21 -8.02 7.28 3.40
N THR A 22 -6.92 7.22 2.65
CA THR A 22 -6.86 7.35 1.20
C THR A 22 -6.14 6.15 0.59
N SER A 23 -6.79 5.49 -0.37
CA SER A 23 -6.23 4.39 -1.15
C SER A 23 -6.98 4.27 -2.47
N ILE A 24 -6.25 4.36 -3.57
CA ILE A 24 -6.78 4.31 -4.93
C ILE A 24 -6.12 3.13 -5.65
N GLY A 25 -6.94 2.21 -6.16
CA GLY A 25 -6.51 1.13 -7.05
C GLY A 25 -6.80 1.49 -8.50
N VAL A 26 -5.86 1.22 -9.39
CA VAL A 26 -6.04 1.36 -10.83
C VAL A 26 -5.64 0.04 -11.47
N VAL A 27 -6.58 -0.60 -12.15
CA VAL A 27 -6.35 -1.84 -12.90
C VAL A 27 -6.28 -1.52 -14.38
N LYS A 28 -5.24 -2.06 -15.01
CA LYS A 28 -5.09 -2.06 -16.47
C LYS A 28 -4.55 -3.41 -16.88
N ASP A 29 -5.30 -4.09 -17.75
CA ASP A 29 -5.01 -5.46 -18.18
C ASP A 29 -4.85 -6.37 -16.93
N GLU A 30 -3.70 -7.03 -16.74
CA GLU A 30 -3.44 -7.89 -15.56
C GLU A 30 -2.72 -7.16 -14.41
N LEU A 31 -2.45 -5.86 -14.55
CA LEU A 31 -1.69 -5.09 -13.57
C LEU A 31 -2.60 -4.27 -12.64
N LEU A 32 -2.34 -4.37 -11.34
CA LEU A 32 -2.95 -3.52 -10.32
C LEU A 32 -1.90 -2.53 -9.77
N PHE A 33 -2.10 -1.26 -10.10
CA PHE A 33 -1.38 -0.14 -9.52
C PHE A 33 -2.13 0.40 -8.32
N ARG A 34 -1.38 0.89 -7.34
CA ARG A 34 -1.94 1.43 -6.12
C ARG A 34 -1.35 2.78 -5.76
N PHE A 35 -2.21 3.74 -5.46
CA PHE A 35 -1.83 5.05 -4.98
C PHE A 35 -2.31 5.21 -3.54
N ASP A 36 -1.37 5.49 -2.65
CA ASP A 36 -1.53 5.53 -1.20
C ASP A 36 -2.03 4.21 -0.57
N VAL A 37 -1.70 4.07 0.72
CA VAL A 37 -1.95 2.93 1.58
C VAL A 37 -2.44 3.43 2.95
N GLY A 38 -3.45 4.30 2.95
CA GLY A 38 -4.18 4.67 4.16
C GLY A 38 -4.86 3.47 4.84
N ALA A 39 -5.38 2.54 4.05
CA ALA A 39 -6.00 1.30 4.53
C ALA A 39 -5.52 0.12 3.70
N ALA A 40 -5.22 -1.05 4.27
CA ALA A 40 -4.76 -2.20 3.49
C ALA A 40 -5.75 -3.39 3.39
N PRO A 41 -7.01 -3.23 2.93
CA PRO A 41 -7.91 -4.37 2.69
C PRO A 41 -7.26 -5.54 1.91
N LEU A 42 -7.70 -6.77 2.20
CA LEU A 42 -7.07 -7.99 1.69
C LEU A 42 -7.06 -8.06 0.15
N TRP A 43 -8.08 -7.55 -0.53
CA TRP A 43 -8.16 -7.55 -2.00
C TRP A 43 -7.10 -6.69 -2.68
N TRP A 44 -6.51 -5.70 -2.00
CA TRP A 44 -5.42 -4.89 -2.58
C TRP A 44 -4.04 -5.50 -2.40
N LYS A 45 -3.92 -6.65 -1.75
CA LYS A 45 -2.61 -7.32 -1.54
C LYS A 45 -1.88 -7.59 -2.85
N CYS A 46 -2.59 -7.77 -3.96
CA CYS A 46 -2.01 -8.08 -5.27
C CYS A 46 -1.32 -6.88 -5.93
N ALA A 47 -1.45 -5.65 -5.40
CA ALA A 47 -0.80 -4.49 -5.99
C ALA A 47 0.73 -4.60 -5.93
N GLU A 48 1.37 -4.74 -7.10
CA GLU A 48 2.82 -4.91 -7.23
C GLU A 48 3.58 -3.58 -7.27
N HIS A 49 2.91 -2.52 -7.73
CA HIS A 49 3.45 -1.18 -7.79
C HIS A 49 2.60 -0.25 -6.90
N VAL A 50 3.23 0.28 -5.85
CA VAL A 50 2.58 1.11 -4.84
C VAL A 50 3.23 2.48 -4.78
N PHE A 51 2.49 3.54 -5.07
CA PHE A 51 2.95 4.92 -5.10
C PHE A 51 2.42 5.66 -3.89
N ILE A 52 3.31 6.21 -3.05
CA ILE A 52 2.92 6.99 -1.89
C ILE A 52 3.12 8.47 -2.18
N SER A 53 2.06 9.26 -2.01
CA SER A 53 2.07 10.69 -2.29
C SER A 53 2.82 11.49 -1.23
N HIS A 54 2.57 11.23 0.06
CA HIS A 54 3.21 11.90 1.20
C HIS A 54 3.05 11.10 2.51
N GLY A 55 3.66 11.59 3.60
CA GLY A 55 3.79 10.86 4.86
C GLY A 55 2.66 11.03 5.89
N HIS A 56 1.53 11.64 5.54
CA HIS A 56 0.40 11.69 6.46
C HIS A 56 -0.18 10.29 6.71
N ILE A 57 -0.63 10.03 7.93
CA ILE A 57 -1.01 8.69 8.38
C ILE A 57 -2.17 8.11 7.56
N ASP A 58 -3.11 8.94 7.11
CA ASP A 58 -4.22 8.56 6.26
C ASP A 58 -3.81 8.22 4.82
N HIS A 59 -2.55 8.47 4.42
CA HIS A 59 -1.99 8.10 3.12
C HIS A 59 -1.00 6.94 3.19
N ILE A 60 -0.27 6.76 4.30
CA ILE A 60 0.80 5.74 4.40
C ILE A 60 0.61 4.75 5.55
N GLY A 61 -0.32 4.99 6.48
CA GLY A 61 -0.39 4.32 7.77
C GLY A 61 -0.49 2.80 7.72
N ALA A 62 -1.03 2.23 6.64
CA ALA A 62 -1.16 0.79 6.46
C ALA A 62 -0.05 0.16 5.58
N ILE A 63 1.06 0.86 5.32
CA ILE A 63 2.16 0.36 4.45
C ILE A 63 2.77 -0.96 4.94
N CYS A 64 3.14 -1.05 6.23
CA CYS A 64 3.69 -2.29 6.79
C CYS A 64 2.66 -3.42 6.80
N GLN A 65 1.38 -3.09 7.00
CA GLN A 65 0.30 -4.09 6.91
C GLN A 65 0.15 -4.64 5.49
N HIS A 66 0.30 -3.80 4.46
CA HIS A 66 0.27 -4.24 3.07
C HIS A 66 1.45 -5.18 2.76
N MET A 67 2.67 -4.80 3.17
CA MET A 67 3.86 -5.66 3.06
C MET A 67 3.63 -7.02 3.72
N ARG A 68 3.14 -7.03 4.97
CA ARG A 68 2.85 -8.26 5.72
C ARG A 68 1.75 -9.10 5.07
N LYS A 69 0.70 -8.48 4.51
CA LYS A 69 -0.37 -9.19 3.79
C LYS A 69 0.17 -9.91 2.55
N ARG A 70 1.13 -9.33 1.84
CA ARG A 70 1.80 -10.00 0.72
C ARG A 70 2.60 -11.21 1.20
N GLU A 71 3.43 -11.04 2.23
CA GLU A 71 4.21 -12.15 2.84
C GLU A 71 3.30 -13.30 3.29
N LEU A 72 2.19 -12.99 4.00
CA LEU A 72 1.23 -13.99 4.49
C LEU A 72 0.43 -14.71 3.39
N ASN A 73 0.49 -14.23 2.15
CA ASN A 73 -0.21 -14.83 1.01
C ASN A 73 0.79 -15.31 -0.06
N ASP A 74 2.06 -15.52 0.32
CA ASP A 74 3.11 -16.02 -0.56
C ASP A 74 3.31 -15.20 -1.84
N LEU A 75 3.03 -13.89 -1.77
CA LEU A 75 3.24 -12.97 -2.88
C LEU A 75 4.65 -12.40 -2.84
N PRO A 76 5.30 -12.17 -4.01
CA PRO A 76 6.61 -11.53 -4.05
C PRO A 76 6.55 -10.12 -3.44
N PRO A 77 7.67 -9.54 -2.98
CA PRO A 77 7.70 -8.16 -2.53
C PRO A 77 7.16 -7.21 -3.61
N ALA A 78 6.34 -6.24 -3.21
CA ALA A 78 5.93 -5.14 -4.09
C ALA A 78 7.04 -4.07 -4.17
N VAL A 79 7.01 -3.26 -5.22
CA VAL A 79 7.83 -2.05 -5.35
C VAL A 79 7.06 -0.86 -4.79
N TYR A 80 7.66 -0.19 -3.81
CA TYR A 80 7.09 1.02 -3.19
C TYR A 80 7.85 2.25 -3.68
N TYR A 81 7.13 3.14 -4.39
CA TYR A 81 7.63 4.41 -4.87
C TYR A 81 7.32 5.49 -3.83
N LEU A 82 8.36 6.10 -3.27
CA LEU A 82 8.28 7.06 -2.17
C LEU A 82 9.03 8.34 -2.56
N LEU A 83 8.63 9.47 -1.96
CA LEU A 83 9.49 10.66 -1.96
C LEU A 83 10.80 10.38 -1.19
N PRO A 84 11.95 10.95 -1.59
CA PRO A 84 13.25 10.63 -0.99
C PRO A 84 13.29 10.73 0.54
N GLN A 85 12.64 11.75 1.11
CA GLN A 85 12.58 11.97 2.56
C GLN A 85 11.77 10.92 3.33
N LEU A 86 10.97 10.09 2.64
CA LEU A 86 10.14 9.04 3.27
C LEU A 86 10.85 7.69 3.28
N VAL A 87 11.91 7.48 2.49
CA VAL A 87 12.54 6.16 2.32
C VAL A 87 13.11 5.64 3.64
N GLU A 88 13.95 6.42 4.32
CA GLU A 88 14.55 5.99 5.59
C GLU A 88 13.53 5.87 6.74
N PRO A 89 12.58 6.80 6.93
CA PRO A 89 11.50 6.63 7.91
C PRO A 89 10.65 5.37 7.68
N VAL A 90 10.36 5.00 6.43
CA VAL A 90 9.59 3.79 6.13
C VAL A 90 10.39 2.52 6.43
N LYS A 91 11.69 2.50 6.10
CA LYS A 91 12.57 1.38 6.49
C LYS A 91 12.64 1.21 8.00
N GLU A 92 12.75 2.33 8.72
CA GLU A 92 12.76 2.34 10.18
C GLU A 92 11.44 1.85 10.77
N LEU A 93 10.31 2.23 10.18
CA LEU A 93 9.00 1.71 10.57
C LEU A 93 8.95 0.18 10.43
N CYS A 94 9.44 -0.37 9.31
CA CYS A 94 9.53 -1.81 9.12
C CYS A 94 10.42 -2.48 10.19
N ARG A 95 11.57 -1.87 10.52
CA ARG A 95 12.47 -2.35 11.58
C ARG A 95 11.76 -2.39 12.95
N ILE A 96 11.06 -1.32 13.31
CA ILE A 96 10.29 -1.21 14.56
C ILE A 96 9.20 -2.29 14.61
N PHE A 97 8.44 -2.49 13.52
CA PHE A 97 7.42 -3.54 13.49
C PHE A 97 8.00 -4.96 13.62
N SER A 98 9.18 -5.23 13.05
CA SER A 98 9.88 -6.50 13.25
C SER A 98 10.23 -6.72 14.72
N GLN A 99 10.73 -5.69 15.40
CA GLN A 99 11.02 -5.74 16.84
C GLN A 99 9.77 -5.97 17.68
N LEU A 100 8.67 -5.26 17.39
CA LEU A 100 7.39 -5.47 18.08
C LEU A 100 6.85 -6.90 17.92
N HIS A 101 7.16 -7.54 16.80
CA HIS A 101 6.80 -8.93 16.55
C HIS A 101 7.71 -9.93 17.28
N GLY A 102 8.85 -9.49 17.83
CA GLY A 102 9.85 -10.37 18.44
C GLY A 102 10.75 -11.08 17.43
N ARG A 103 10.85 -10.56 16.19
CA ARG A 103 11.86 -10.97 15.21
C ARG A 103 13.02 -9.99 15.29
N ASP A 104 14.13 -10.42 15.88
CA ASP A 104 15.41 -9.78 15.62
C ASP A 104 15.75 -10.03 14.15
N LEU A 105 16.10 -8.98 13.41
CA LEU A 105 16.62 -9.13 12.06
C LEU A 105 18.02 -9.76 12.18
N GLU A 106 18.09 -11.10 12.13
CA GLU A 106 19.34 -11.81 11.78
C GLU A 106 19.69 -11.57 10.32
#